data_AF-A0A0R2MYZ8-F1
#
_entry.id   AF-A0A0R2MYZ8-F1
#
_cell.length_a   1.000
_cell.length_b   1.000
_cell.length_c   1.000
_cell.angle_alpha   90.00
_cell.angle_beta   90.00
_cell.angle_gamma   90.00
#
_symmetry.space_group_name_H-M   'P 1'
#
loop_
_entity.id
_entity.type
_entity.pdbx_description
1 polymer ?
#
loop_
_entity_poly.entity_id
_entity_poly.type
_entity_poly.pdbx_seq_one_letter_code
_entity_poly.pdbx_strand_id
1 'polypeptide(L)' 'MRMQQQVFVVFYADLTTVRLIRVFQSEQRAQAYVKMLQKAPFDHEAAEGYRYQMVPLN' A
#
# COMPACT_ATOMS: atom_id res chain seq x y z
N MET A 1 14.53 10.48 -22.91
CA MET A 1 13.20 10.19 -22.30
C MET A 1 13.36 10.21 -20.79
N ARG A 2 12.68 11.10 -20.07
CA ARG A 2 12.62 10.97 -18.60
C ARG A 2 11.78 9.73 -18.30
N MET A 3 12.37 8.71 -17.69
CA MET A 3 11.61 7.58 -17.17
C MET A 3 10.67 8.15 -16.11
N GLN A 4 9.36 8.08 -16.35
CA GLN A 4 8.37 8.40 -15.32
C GLN A 4 8.65 7.50 -14.13
N GLN A 5 9.12 8.07 -13.03
CA GLN A 5 9.34 7.33 -11.80
C GLN A 5 7.96 7.10 -11.19
N GLN A 6 7.63 5.86 -10.84
CA GLN A 6 6.37 5.55 -10.17
C GLN A 6 6.66 4.67 -8.97
N VAL A 7 5.85 4.83 -7.94
CA VAL A 7 5.91 4.01 -6.74
C VAL A 7 4.53 3.48 -6.38
N PHE A 8 4.51 2.37 -5.67
CA PHE A 8 3.31 1.72 -5.16
C PHE A 8 3.31 1.88 -3.66
N VAL A 9 2.37 2.69 -3.18
CA VAL A 9 2.21 3.03 -1.78
C VAL A 9 1.23 2.08 -1.15
N VAL A 10 1.67 1.31 -0.16
CA VAL A 10 0.80 0.48 0.69
C VAL A 10 0.42 1.28 1.93
N PHE A 11 -0.87 1.30 2.23
CA PHE A 11 -1.43 2.05 3.34
C PHE A 11 -2.61 1.29 3.97
N TYR A 12 -2.92 1.68 5.20
CA TYR A 12 -4.17 1.35 5.87
C TYR A 12 -5.11 2.55 5.77
N ALA A 13 -6.38 2.32 5.45
CA ALA A 13 -7.41 3.36 5.50
C ALA A 13 -8.73 2.81 6.02
N ASP A 14 -9.33 3.53 6.97
CA ASP A 14 -10.70 3.35 7.44
C ASP A 14 -11.48 4.68 7.32
N LEU A 15 -12.64 4.78 7.98
CA LEU A 15 -13.50 5.98 7.94
C LEU A 15 -12.88 7.24 8.55
N THR A 16 -11.87 7.08 9.40
CA THR A 16 -11.32 8.13 10.28
C THR A 16 -9.80 8.29 10.15
N THR A 17 -9.11 7.25 9.69
CA THR A 17 -7.66 7.14 9.75
C THR A 17 -7.11 6.71 8.40
N VAL A 18 -6.03 7.37 7.97
CA VAL A 18 -5.19 6.94 6.87
C VAL A 18 -3.75 6.87 7.36
N ARG A 19 -3.10 5.72 7.18
CA ARG A 19 -1.74 5.46 7.65
C ARG A 19 -0.89 4.88 6.54
N LEU A 20 0.17 5.59 6.19
CA LEU A 20 1.21 5.08 5.30
C LEU A 20 1.95 3.92 5.98
N ILE A 21 2.06 2.78 5.30
CA ILE A 21 2.77 1.61 5.83
C ILE A 21 4.12 1.47 5.14
N ARG A 22 4.13 1.41 3.80
CA ARG A 22 5.35 1.12 3.03
C ARG A 22 5.24 1.58 1.58
N VAL A 23 6.39 1.88 0.97
CA VAL A 23 6.50 2.21 -0.45
C VAL A 23 7.31 1.15 -1.17
N PHE A 24 6.88 0.77 -2.37
CA PHE A 24 7.54 -0.19 -3.26
C PHE A 24 7.76 0.42 -4.64
N GLN A 25 8.83 0.02 -5.33
CA GLN A 25 9.00 0.30 -6.76
C GLN A 25 8.33 -0.74 -7.66
N SER A 26 7.96 -1.90 -7.09
CA SER A 26 7.34 -3.02 -7.81
C SER A 26 5.89 -3.21 -7.36
N GLU A 27 4.96 -3.18 -8.31
CA GLU A 27 3.54 -3.43 -8.08
C GLU A 27 3.30 -4.81 -7.48
N GLN A 28 3.95 -5.83 -8.04
CA GLN A 28 3.81 -7.22 -7.59
C GLN A 28 4.19 -7.36 -6.11
N ARG A 29 5.24 -6.67 -5.66
CA ARG A 29 5.64 -6.67 -4.25
C ARG A 29 4.62 -5.95 -3.37
N ALA A 30 4.08 -4.81 -3.81
CA ALA A 30 3.03 -4.11 -3.08
C ALA A 30 1.77 -4.98 -2.94
N GLN A 31 1.33 -5.63 -4.01
CA GLN A 31 0.17 -6.52 -4.00
C GLN A 31 0.39 -7.74 -3.08
N ALA A 32 1.56 -8.38 -3.15
CA ALA A 32 1.90 -9.50 -2.26
C ALA A 32 1.90 -9.07 -0.79
N TYR A 33 2.40 -7.87 -0.52
CA TYR A 33 2.45 -7.31 0.83
C TYR A 33 1.05 -6.98 1.37
N VAL A 34 0.16 -6.41 0.56
CA VAL A 34 -1.25 -6.20 0.94
C VAL A 34 -1.95 -7.53 1.23
N LYS A 35 -1.75 -8.56 0.39
CA LYS A 35 -2.31 -9.90 0.64
C LYS A 35 -1.82 -10.51 1.96
N MET A 36 -0.56 -10.24 2.33
CA MET A 36 -0.01 -10.68 3.61
C MET A 36 -0.70 -9.94 4.77
N LEU A 37 -0.83 -8.61 4.70
CA LEU A 37 -1.49 -7.81 5.73
C LEU A 37 -2.98 -8.16 5.88
N GLN A 38 -3.67 -8.47 4.79
CA GLN A 38 -5.07 -8.93 4.83
C GLN A 38 -5.22 -10.29 5.52
N LYS A 39 -4.19 -11.15 5.48
CA LYS A 39 -4.19 -12.44 6.20
C LYS A 39 -3.73 -12.33 7.65
N ALA A 40 -2.88 -11.35 7.94
CA ALA A 40 -2.30 -11.11 9.25
C ALA A 40 -2.29 -9.59 9.51
N PRO A 41 -3.44 -9.02 9.89
CA PRO A 41 -3.57 -7.60 10.17
C PRO A 41 -2.76 -7.20 11.41
N PHE A 42 -2.41 -5.91 11.51
CA PHE A 42 -1.94 -5.33 12.76
C PHE A 42 -3.06 -5.33 13.81
N ASP A 43 -2.69 -5.30 15.08
CA ASP A 43 -3.66 -5.26 16.18
C ASP A 43 -4.64 -4.09 16.02
N HIS A 44 -5.93 -4.38 16.18
CA HIS A 44 -7.05 -3.44 16.04
C HIS A 44 -7.32 -2.89 14.63
N GLU A 45 -6.65 -3.39 13.59
CA GLU A 45 -6.90 -3.00 12.20
C GLU A 45 -7.72 -4.07 11.44
N ALA A 46 -8.77 -3.63 10.73
CA ALA A 46 -9.57 -4.52 9.88
C ALA A 46 -8.83 -4.87 8.57
N ALA A 47 -8.86 -6.14 8.16
CA ALA A 47 -8.15 -6.60 6.96
C ALA A 47 -8.53 -5.81 5.69
N GLU A 48 -9.78 -5.37 5.57
CA GLU A 48 -10.32 -4.64 4.42
C GLU A 48 -9.75 -3.21 4.29
N GLY A 49 -9.07 -2.72 5.33
CA GLY A 49 -8.43 -1.40 5.33
C GLY A 49 -7.09 -1.37 4.59
N TYR A 50 -6.45 -2.51 4.34
CA TYR A 50 -5.17 -2.56 3.63
C TYR A 50 -5.33 -2.47 2.12
N ARG A 51 -4.67 -1.47 1.52
CA ARG A 51 -4.73 -1.20 0.08
C ARG A 51 -3.37 -0.75 -0.42
N TYR A 52 -3.20 -0.75 -1.73
CA TYR A 52 -2.08 -0.09 -2.37
C TYR A 52 -2.57 0.83 -3.49
N GLN A 53 -1.80 1.87 -3.77
CA GLN A 53 -2.07 2.82 -4.85
C GLN A 53 -0.77 3.13 -5.60
N MET A 54 -0.87 3.22 -6.92
CA MET A 54 0.20 3.74 -7.77
C MET A 54 0.26 5.26 -7.67
N VAL A 55 1.44 5.79 -7.38
CA VAL A 55 1.72 7.22 -7.26
C VAL A 55 2.84 7.57 -8.25
N PRO A 56 2.59 8.46 -9.23
CA PRO A 56 3.64 8.98 -10.09
C PRO A 56 4.54 9.93 -9.29
N LEU A 57 5.86 9.80 -9.47
CA LEU A 57 6.88 10.73 -9.01
C LEU A 57 7.26 11.61 -10.20
N ASN A 58 6.75 12.84 -10.16
CA ASN A 58 6.91 13.84 -11.22
C ASN A 58 8.33 14.43 -11.23
#